data_AF-T0LFL6-F1
#
_entry.id   AF-T0LFL6-F1
#
_cell.length_a   1.000
_cell.length_b   1.000
_cell.length_c   1.000
_cell.angle_alpha   90.00
_cell.angle_beta   90.00
_cell.angle_gamma   90.00
#
_symmetry.space_group_name_H-M   'P 1'
#
loop_
_entity.id
_entity.type
_entity.pdbx_description
1 polymer ?
#
loop_
_entity_poly.entity_id
_entity_poly.type
_entity_poly.pdbx_seq_one_letter_code
_entity_poly.pdbx_strand_id
1 'polypeptide(L)'
;MFDNFYADSALITLVVFLELLSEENKKVSELVAEIDRYFRSGELNSQVEDIPRKLRAIEKIYSLSRIDHLDGLTVEFDNWWFNVRPSNTEPLLRLNVEAETPELLQQKTQELLTLIRS
;
A
#
# COMPACT_ATOMS: atom_id res chain seq x y z
N MET A 1 -18.02 21.10 18.02
CA MET A 1 -17.18 20.13 17.30
C MET A 1 -17.81 19.98 15.92
N PHE A 2 -17.05 20.23 14.85
CA PHE A 2 -17.61 20.41 13.50
C PHE A 2 -18.36 19.17 13.02
N ASP A 3 -19.67 19.28 12.78
CA ASP A 3 -20.45 18.24 12.11
C ASP A 3 -20.06 18.22 10.63
N ASN A 4 -19.08 17.39 10.28
CA ASN A 4 -18.63 17.20 8.90
C ASN A 4 -19.34 16.03 8.19
N PHE A 5 -20.41 15.47 8.79
CA PHE A 5 -21.22 14.39 8.21
C PHE A 5 -20.42 13.20 7.64
N TYR A 6 -19.31 12.82 8.30
CA TYR A 6 -18.39 11.77 7.84
C TYR A 6 -17.79 11.99 6.44
N ALA A 7 -17.86 13.21 5.91
CA ALA A 7 -17.19 13.58 4.67
C ALA A 7 -15.70 13.83 4.91
N ASP A 8 -14.89 13.70 3.86
CA ASP A 8 -13.50 14.14 3.90
C ASP A 8 -13.42 15.67 3.82
N SER A 9 -12.56 16.30 4.63
CA SER A 9 -12.31 17.74 4.57
C SER A 9 -10.84 18.06 4.82
N ALA A 10 -10.14 18.45 3.76
CA ALA A 10 -8.73 18.86 3.84
C ALA A 10 -8.52 20.04 4.79
N LEU A 11 -9.51 20.93 4.94
CA LEU A 11 -9.44 22.06 5.88
C LEU A 11 -9.50 21.60 7.33
N ILE A 12 -10.39 20.65 7.66
CA ILE A 12 -10.46 20.09 9.01
C ILE A 12 -9.18 19.34 9.33
N THR A 13 -8.69 18.50 8.41
CA THR A 13 -7.41 17.80 8.56
C THR A 13 -6.25 18.77 8.80
N LEU A 14 -6.19 19.88 8.05
CA LEU A 14 -5.16 20.90 8.21
C LEU A 14 -5.23 21.58 9.58
N VAL A 15 -6.42 21.97 10.05
CA VAL A 15 -6.57 22.63 11.36
C VAL A 15 -6.19 21.69 12.49
N VAL A 16 -6.63 20.43 12.46
CA VAL A 16 -6.25 19.42 13.46
C VAL A 16 -4.74 19.13 13.43
N PHE A 17 -4.15 19.06 12.24
CA PHE A 17 -2.71 18.90 12.09
C PHE A 17 -1.93 20.09 12.66
N LEU A 18 -2.40 21.33 12.43
CA LEU A 18 -1.78 22.54 12.99
C LEU A 18 -1.94 22.64 14.51
N GLU A 19 -3.06 22.18 15.07
CA GLU A 19 -3.27 22.08 16.51
C GLU A 19 -2.24 21.11 17.12
N LEU A 20 -2.12 19.89 16.59
CA LEU A 20 -1.11 18.92 17.02
C LEU A 20 0.31 19.47 16.89
N LEU A 21 0.64 20.12 15.78
CA LEU A 21 1.95 20.77 15.60
C LEU A 21 2.21 21.93 16.55
N SER A 22 1.16 22.63 17.00
CA SER A 22 1.31 23.71 17.97
C SER A 22 1.61 23.18 19.37
N GLU A 23 1.16 21.96 19.69
CA GLU A 23 1.44 21.28 20.96
C GLU A 23 2.78 20.55 20.93
N GLU A 24 3.16 20.01 19.77
CA GLU A 24 4.42 19.31 19.53
C GLU A 24 5.57 20.30 19.28
N ASN A 25 6.54 20.37 20.20
CA ASN A 25 7.73 21.22 20.03
C ASN A 25 8.80 20.58 19.12
N LYS A 26 8.38 19.98 18.00
CA LYS A 26 9.22 19.27 17.01
C LYS A 26 8.94 19.77 15.60
N LYS A 27 9.89 19.57 14.69
CA LYS A 27 9.66 19.80 13.26
C LYS A 27 8.77 18.70 12.68
N VAL A 28 7.98 19.03 11.66
CA VAL A 28 7.18 18.06 10.89
C VAL A 28 8.01 16.86 10.42
N SER A 29 9.23 17.10 9.95
CA SER A 29 10.14 16.04 9.50
C SER A 29 10.50 15.04 10.60
N GLU A 30 10.57 15.49 11.86
CA GLU A 30 10.89 14.64 13.00
C GLU A 30 9.68 13.77 13.36
N LEU A 31 8.49 14.35 13.38
CA LEU A 31 7.23 13.62 13.63
C LEU A 31 6.97 12.56 12.56
N VAL A 32 7.15 12.91 11.28
CA VAL A 32 6.97 11.97 10.16
C VAL A 32 7.99 10.84 10.22
N ALA A 33 9.26 11.13 10.55
CA ALA A 33 10.30 10.11 10.64
C ALA A 33 10.02 9.04 11.72
N GLU A 34 9.25 9.35 12.76
CA GLU A 34 8.88 8.38 13.80
C GLU A 34 7.86 7.32 13.31
N ILE A 35 7.07 7.67 12.29
CA ILE A 35 6.00 6.83 11.74
C ILE A 35 6.31 6.26 10.35
N ASP A 36 7.19 6.90 9.57
CA ASP A 36 7.55 6.47 8.21
C ASP A 36 8.65 5.39 8.24
N ARG A 37 8.24 4.15 8.53
CA ARG A 37 9.15 3.01 8.74
C ARG A 37 9.39 2.14 7.51
N TYR A 38 8.64 2.38 6.43
CA TYR A 38 8.58 1.49 5.27
C TYR A 38 9.06 2.19 3.99
N PHE A 39 9.82 1.46 3.20
CA PHE A 39 10.14 1.80 1.82
C PHE A 39 9.03 1.30 0.91
N ARG A 40 8.72 2.05 -0.15
CA ARG A 40 7.57 1.80 -1.02
C ARG A 40 8.01 1.65 -2.47
N SER A 41 7.43 0.69 -3.19
CA SER A 41 7.69 0.52 -4.62
C SER A 41 7.06 1.62 -5.47
N GLY A 42 6.06 2.31 -4.93
CA GLY A 42 5.07 3.06 -5.71
C GLY A 42 4.12 2.11 -6.45
N GLU A 43 3.24 2.69 -7.28
CA GLU A 43 2.27 1.94 -8.05
C GLU A 43 2.89 1.37 -9.33
N LEU A 44 2.97 0.04 -9.43
CA LEU A 44 3.53 -0.67 -10.58
C LEU A 44 2.43 -1.37 -11.38
N ASN A 45 2.22 -0.93 -12.62
CA ASN A 45 1.19 -1.49 -13.48
C ASN A 45 1.76 -2.57 -14.42
N SER A 46 0.99 -3.63 -14.64
CA SER A 46 1.30 -4.70 -15.60
C SER A 46 0.05 -5.08 -16.40
N GLN A 47 0.18 -5.20 -17.72
CA GLN A 47 -0.86 -5.76 -18.57
C GLN A 47 -0.89 -7.28 -18.37
N VAL A 48 -2.09 -7.82 -18.14
CA VAL A 48 -2.31 -9.25 -17.89
C VAL A 48 -3.56 -9.67 -18.64
N GLU A 49 -3.46 -10.72 -19.45
CA GLU A 49 -4.57 -11.21 -20.27
C GLU A 49 -5.72 -11.78 -19.42
N ASP A 50 -5.40 -12.56 -18.38
CA ASP A 50 -6.38 -13.20 -17.48
C ASP A 50 -6.10 -12.79 -16.02
N ILE A 51 -6.64 -11.64 -15.63
CA ILE A 51 -6.49 -11.09 -14.29
C ILE A 51 -7.01 -12.05 -13.20
N PRO A 52 -8.23 -12.63 -13.30
CA PRO A 52 -8.73 -13.56 -12.28
C PRO A 52 -7.84 -14.79 -12.10
N ARG A 53 -7.34 -15.39 -13.20
CA ARG A 53 -6.41 -16.52 -13.10
C ARG A 53 -5.11 -16.10 -12.43
N LYS A 54 -4.58 -14.93 -12.76
CA LYS A 54 -3.31 -14.46 -12.20
C LYS A 54 -3.41 -14.19 -10.70
N LEU A 55 -4.48 -13.51 -10.25
CA LEU A 55 -4.72 -13.27 -8.82
C LEU A 55 -4.82 -14.58 -8.04
N ARG A 56 -5.59 -15.57 -8.52
CA ARG A 56 -5.68 -16.90 -7.89
C ARG A 56 -4.33 -17.62 -7.82
N ALA A 57 -3.48 -17.47 -8.83
CA ALA A 57 -2.16 -18.07 -8.83
C ALA A 57 -1.24 -17.43 -7.77
N ILE A 58 -1.28 -16.11 -7.63
CA ILE A 58 -0.55 -15.37 -6.60
C ILE A 58 -1.06 -15.77 -5.21
N GLU A 59 -2.37 -15.73 -4.98
CA GLU A 59 -2.98 -16.09 -3.71
C GLU A 59 -2.60 -17.52 -3.27
N LYS A 60 -2.58 -18.47 -4.20
CA LYS A 60 -2.18 -19.85 -3.92
C LYS A 60 -0.74 -19.95 -3.41
N ILE A 61 0.19 -19.18 -3.99
CA ILE A 61 1.60 -19.14 -3.58
C ILE A 61 1.73 -18.58 -2.15
N TYR A 62 0.90 -17.60 -1.81
CA TYR A 62 0.95 -16.88 -0.53
C TYR A 62 -0.09 -17.35 0.50
N SER A 63 -0.76 -18.47 0.25
CA SER A 63 -1.93 -18.97 1.00
C SER A 63 -1.73 -19.20 2.51
N LEU A 64 -0.48 -19.29 2.99
CA LEU A 64 -0.17 -19.44 4.41
C LEU A 64 0.01 -18.10 5.15
N SER A 65 -0.13 -16.98 4.44
CA SER A 65 0.09 -15.63 4.98
C SER A 65 -1.24 -15.00 5.41
N ARG A 66 -1.19 -13.82 6.04
CA ARG A 66 -2.41 -13.06 6.33
C ARG A 66 -2.90 -12.41 5.04
N ILE A 67 -4.11 -12.76 4.62
CA ILE A 67 -4.71 -12.30 3.36
C ILE A 67 -5.98 -11.51 3.63
N ASP A 68 -6.15 -10.40 2.91
CA ASP A 68 -7.36 -9.60 2.85
C ASP A 68 -7.78 -9.36 1.39
N HIS A 69 -9.10 -9.26 1.17
CA HIS A 69 -9.70 -9.11 -0.16
C HIS A 69 -10.55 -7.84 -0.33
N LEU A 70 -10.44 -6.88 0.59
CA LEU A 70 -11.28 -5.68 0.59
C LEU A 70 -11.07 -4.82 -0.66
N ASP A 71 -9.81 -4.68 -1.10
CA ASP A 71 -9.41 -3.94 -2.30
C ASP A 71 -8.36 -4.71 -3.12
N GLY A 72 -8.79 -5.82 -3.73
CA GLY A 72 -7.93 -6.72 -4.51
C GLY A 72 -7.42 -7.90 -3.68
N LEU A 73 -6.11 -8.14 -3.72
CA LEU A 73 -5.43 -9.15 -2.93
C LEU A 73 -4.32 -8.47 -2.13
N THR A 74 -4.56 -8.29 -0.84
CA THR A 74 -3.55 -7.80 0.11
C THR A 74 -2.97 -8.99 0.86
N VAL A 75 -1.65 -9.06 0.94
CA VAL A 75 -0.93 -10.09 1.69
C VAL A 75 0.07 -9.42 2.63
N GLU A 76 -0.05 -9.71 3.91
CA GLU A 76 0.71 -9.09 4.99
C GLU A 76 1.68 -10.09 5.63
N PHE A 77 2.91 -9.61 5.87
CA PHE A 77 3.93 -10.24 6.70
C PHE A 77 4.42 -9.22 7.75
N ASP A 78 5.23 -9.68 8.70
CA ASP A 78 5.71 -8.84 9.80
C ASP A 78 6.52 -7.62 9.34
N ASN A 79 7.31 -7.76 8.27
CA ASN A 79 8.28 -6.75 7.81
C ASN A 79 8.07 -6.26 6.36
N TRP A 80 7.02 -6.75 5.69
CA TRP A 80 6.63 -6.30 4.36
C TRP A 80 5.20 -6.71 4.05
N TRP A 81 4.59 -6.03 3.09
CA TRP A 81 3.29 -6.40 2.58
C TRP A 81 3.20 -6.02 1.11
N PHE A 82 2.20 -6.57 0.43
CA PHE A 82 1.87 -6.14 -0.90
C PHE A 82 0.37 -6.15 -1.15
N ASN A 83 -0.05 -5.32 -2.09
CA ASN A 83 -1.40 -5.33 -2.63
C ASN A 83 -1.34 -5.48 -4.15
N VAL A 84 -2.11 -6.44 -4.67
CA VAL A 84 -2.35 -6.59 -6.11
C VAL A 84 -3.83 -6.41 -6.37
N ARG A 85 -4.20 -5.40 -7.15
CA ARG A 85 -5.60 -5.13 -7.50
C ARG A 85 -5.79 -4.92 -8.99
N PRO A 86 -6.93 -5.34 -9.55
CA PRO A 86 -7.32 -4.96 -10.91
C PRO A 86 -7.51 -3.44 -10.99
N SER A 87 -7.06 -2.84 -12.09
CA SER A 87 -7.47 -1.49 -12.44
C SER A 87 -8.97 -1.49 -12.79
N ASN A 88 -9.70 -0.50 -12.28
CA ASN A 88 -11.14 -0.38 -12.52
C ASN A 88 -11.47 0.02 -13.97
N THR A 89 -10.54 0.69 -14.65
CA THR A 89 -10.79 1.33 -15.96
C THR A 89 -9.96 0.73 -17.09
N GLU A 90 -8.90 -0.03 -16.78
CA GLU A 90 -7.93 -0.54 -17.76
C GLU A 90 -7.63 -2.02 -17.49
N PRO A 91 -7.25 -2.83 -18.49
CA PRO A 91 -6.89 -4.24 -18.30
C PRO A 91 -5.48 -4.39 -17.70
N LEU A 92 -5.29 -3.81 -16.51
CA LEU A 92 -4.02 -3.77 -15.78
C LEU A 92 -4.18 -4.39 -14.40
N LEU A 93 -3.14 -5.08 -13.94
CA LEU A 93 -2.91 -5.35 -12.53
C LEU A 93 -1.98 -4.29 -11.97
N ARG A 94 -2.40 -3.65 -10.88
CA ARG A 94 -1.60 -2.72 -10.11
C ARG A 94 -1.00 -3.43 -8.91
N LEU A 95 0.30 -3.30 -8.74
CA LEU A 95 1.07 -3.82 -7.62
C LEU A 95 1.60 -2.66 -6.77
N ASN A 96 1.37 -2.74 -5.46
CA ASN A 96 2.05 -1.94 -4.45
C ASN A 96 2.78 -2.88 -3.50
N VAL A 97 4.03 -2.57 -3.18
CA VAL A 97 4.84 -3.29 -2.20
C VAL A 97 5.40 -2.28 -1.22
N GLU A 98 5.33 -2.59 0.06
CA GLU A 98 6.09 -1.87 1.08
C GLU A 98 6.90 -2.85 1.92
N ALA A 99 8.10 -2.46 2.32
CA ALA A 99 8.99 -3.27 3.15
C ALA A 99 9.84 -2.41 4.09
N GLU A 100 10.27 -2.99 5.21
CA GLU A 100 11.12 -2.30 6.20
C GLU A 100 12.52 -1.95 5.68
N THR A 101 13.02 -2.62 4.62
CA THR A 101 14.34 -2.30 4.03
C THR A 101 14.29 -2.17 2.51
N PRO A 102 15.20 -1.38 1.90
CA PRO A 102 15.28 -1.23 0.44
C PRO A 102 15.58 -2.55 -0.28
N GLU A 103 16.42 -3.40 0.31
CA GLU A 103 16.81 -4.68 -0.27
C GLU A 103 15.62 -5.64 -0.31
N LEU A 104 14.86 -5.71 0.78
CA LEU A 104 13.65 -6.53 0.85
C LEU A 104 12.60 -6.02 -0.13
N LEU A 105 12.40 -4.70 -0.21
CA LEU A 105 11.51 -4.08 -1.19
C LEU A 105 11.90 -4.48 -2.61
N GLN A 106 13.17 -4.33 -2.97
CA GLN A 106 13.65 -4.65 -4.31
C GLN A 106 13.46 -6.14 -4.64
N GLN A 107 13.84 -7.02 -3.71
CA GLN A 107 13.71 -8.46 -3.87
C GLN A 107 12.25 -8.86 -4.10
N LYS A 108 11.34 -8.42 -3.23
CA LYS A 108 9.92 -8.80 -3.28
C LYS A 108 9.16 -8.17 -4.43
N THR A 109 9.50 -6.93 -4.77
CA THR A 109 8.96 -6.28 -5.97
C THR A 109 9.34 -7.07 -7.22
N GLN A 110 10.61 -7.46 -7.36
CA GLN A 110 11.06 -8.20 -8.52
C GLN A 110 10.44 -9.61 -8.60
N GLU A 111 10.34 -10.31 -7.47
CA GLU A 111 9.65 -11.61 -7.36
C GLU A 111 8.19 -11.53 -7.84
N LEU A 112 7.44 -10.56 -7.33
CA LEU A 112 6.03 -10.35 -7.69
C LEU A 112 5.86 -9.92 -9.13
N LEU A 113 6.69 -9.01 -9.64
CA LEU A 113 6.64 -8.60 -11.05
C LEU A 113 6.91 -9.77 -12.00
N THR A 114 7.88 -10.63 -11.68
CA THR A 114 8.15 -11.84 -12.48
C THR A 114 6.95 -12.79 -12.49
N LEU A 115 6.30 -12.99 -11.34
CA LEU A 115 5.10 -13.83 -11.22
C LEU A 115 3.88 -13.25 -11.97
N ILE A 116 3.70 -11.92 -11.89
CA ILE A 116 2.60 -11.23 -12.57
C ILE A 116 2.77 -11.30 -14.09
N ARG A 117 3.99 -11.16 -14.59
CA ARG A 117 4.32 -11.02 -16.02
C ARG A 117 4.69 -12.35 -16.73
N SER A 118 4.75 -13.47 -16.01
CA SER A 118 4.95 -14.81 -16.58
C SER A 118 3.69 -15.37 -17.22
#